data_AF-A0A225UQ66-F1
#
_entry.id   AF-A0A225UQ66-F1
#
_cell.length_a   1.000
_cell.length_b   1.000
_cell.length_c   1.000
_cell.angle_alpha   90.00
_cell.angle_beta   90.00
_cell.angle_gamma   90.00
#
_symmetry.space_group_name_H-M   'P 1'
#
loop_
_entity.id
_entity.type
_entity.pdbx_description
1 polymer ?
#
loop_
_entity_poly.entity_id
_entity_poly.type
_entity_poly.pdbx_seq_one_letter_code
_entity_poly.pdbx_strand_id
1 'polypeptide(L)'
;MKPIPYRQAVGSVMYVNNGTRPDIAFYMRKVSQFLANPGMERWKAVVRGLKYLSGTEEYGLLLGGSADITTKNLADQLIAYSDSDYANCPDTRRST
;
A
#
# COMPACT_ATOMS: atom_id res chain seq x y z
N MET A 1 20.74 -21.67 -2.91
CA MET A 1 19.41 -21.03 -2.84
C MET A 1 19.32 -19.98 -3.91
N LYS A 2 18.24 -19.94 -4.71
CA LYS A 2 18.03 -18.81 -5.64
C LYS A 2 17.79 -17.54 -4.82
N PRO A 3 18.38 -16.40 -5.21
CA PRO A 3 18.12 -15.13 -4.53
C PRO A 3 16.63 -14.79 -4.64
N ILE A 4 16.03 -14.38 -3.52
CA ILE A 4 14.64 -13.97 -3.48
C ILE A 4 14.50 -12.68 -4.31
N PRO A 5 13.58 -12.61 -5.30
CA PRO A 5 13.42 -11.46 -6.18
C PRO A 5 12.66 -10.31 -5.51
N TYR A 6 13.11 -9.89 -4.33
CA TYR A 6 12.38 -8.92 -3.50
C TYR A 6 12.18 -7.58 -4.20
N ARG A 7 13.25 -6.99 -4.75
CA ARG A 7 13.15 -5.69 -5.45
C ARG A 7 12.21 -5.73 -6.64
N GLN A 8 12.24 -6.83 -7.40
CA GLN A 8 11.37 -7.03 -8.55
C GLN A 8 9.90 -7.11 -8.12
N ALA A 9 9.61 -7.94 -7.11
CA ALA A 9 8.26 -8.07 -6.56
C ALA A 9 7.74 -6.74 -6.00
N VAL A 10 8.57 -6.01 -5.26
CA VAL A 10 8.22 -4.69 -4.73
C VAL A 10 7.93 -3.69 -5.85
N GLY A 11 8.73 -3.70 -6.94
CA GLY A 11 8.47 -2.87 -8.11
C GLY A 11 7.13 -3.18 -8.78
N SER A 12 6.78 -4.46 -8.94
CA SER A 12 5.48 -4.88 -9.49
C SER A 12 4.31 -4.43 -8.61
N VAL A 13 4.43 -4.56 -7.29
CA VAL A 13 3.39 -4.09 -6.35
C VAL A 13 3.26 -2.57 -6.39
N MET A 14 4.36 -1.83 -6.54
CA MET A 14 4.34 -0.37 -6.66
C MET A 14 3.60 0.11 -7.91
N TYR A 15 3.75 -0.61 -9.03
CA TYR A 15 2.99 -0.32 -10.25
C TYR A 15 1.48 -0.46 -10.03
N VAL A 16 1.05 -1.56 -9.40
CA VAL A 16 -0.35 -1.82 -9.07
C VAL A 16 -0.91 -0.76 -8.12
N ASN A 17 -0.14 -0.38 -7.09
CA ASN A 17 -0.50 0.68 -6.15
C ASN A 17 -0.80 2.02 -6.83
N ASN A 18 0.08 2.46 -7.74
CA ASN A 18 -0.04 3.76 -8.38
C ASN A 18 -1.17 3.83 -9.42
N GLY A 19 -1.54 2.68 -10.00
CA GLY A 19 -2.54 2.62 -11.06
C GLY A 19 -3.94 2.28 -10.55
N THR A 20 -4.11 1.13 -9.92
CA THR A 20 -5.43 0.50 -9.74
C THR A 20 -5.80 0.22 -8.29
N ARG A 21 -4.81 0.19 -7.37
CA ARG A 21 -5.01 -0.25 -5.99
C ARG A 21 -4.38 0.68 -4.97
N PRO A 22 -4.91 1.91 -4.79
CA PRO A 22 -4.35 2.85 -3.81
C PRO A 22 -4.55 2.39 -2.35
N ASP A 23 -5.42 1.41 -2.10
CA ASP A 23 -5.63 0.78 -0.78
C ASP A 23 -4.36 0.12 -0.21
N ILE A 24 -3.44 -0.32 -1.07
CA ILE A 24 -2.19 -0.96 -0.63
C ILE A 24 -1.04 0.03 -0.42
N ALA A 25 -1.28 1.34 -0.51
CA ALA A 25 -0.23 2.37 -0.44
C ALA A 25 0.59 2.31 0.85
N PHE A 26 -0.08 2.20 2.00
CA PHE A 26 0.60 2.08 3.29
C PHE A 26 1.47 0.82 3.36
N TYR A 27 0.91 -0.30 2.93
CA TYR A 27 1.60 -1.57 2.90
C TYR A 27 2.85 -1.50 2.01
N MET A 28 2.71 -0.92 0.82
CA MET A 28 3.79 -0.71 -0.16
C MET A 28 4.90 0.19 0.40
N ARG A 29 4.52 1.26 1.12
CA ARG A 29 5.46 2.15 1.83
C ARG A 29 6.31 1.43 2.88
N LYS A 30 5.76 0.41 3.56
CA LYS A 30 6.51 -0.36 4.58
C LYS A 30 7.49 -1.35 3.95
N VAL A 31 7.07 -2.08 2.91
CA VAL A 31 7.95 -3.09 2.28
C VAL A 31 9.07 -2.46 1.46
N SER A 32 8.89 -1.27 0.89
CA SER A 32 9.94 -0.57 0.13
C SER A 32 11.15 -0.15 0.98
N GLN A 33 11.00 -0.03 2.30
CA GLN A 33 12.10 0.35 3.19
C GLN A 33 13.23 -0.69 3.24
N PHE A 34 12.95 -1.94 2.88
CA PHE A 34 13.87 -3.07 3.04
C PHE A 34 14.42 -3.61 1.71
N LEU A 35 14.50 -2.78 0.67
CA LEU A 35 14.97 -3.20 -0.67
C LEU A 35 16.43 -3.69 -0.73
N ALA A 36 17.28 -3.23 0.20
CA ALA A 36 18.71 -3.59 0.21
C ALA A 36 18.98 -4.94 0.89
N ASN A 37 18.35 -5.18 2.04
CA ASN A 37 18.48 -6.43 2.79
C ASN A 37 17.11 -6.87 3.36
N PRO A 38 16.25 -7.46 2.52
CA PRO A 38 14.96 -7.95 2.94
C PRO A 38 15.15 -9.29 3.64
N GLY A 39 15.11 -9.28 4.97
CA GLY A 39 15.04 -10.52 5.74
C GLY A 39 13.82 -11.36 5.36
N MET A 40 13.81 -12.63 5.76
CA MET A 40 12.75 -13.59 5.41
C MET A 40 11.34 -13.10 5.83
N GLU A 41 11.24 -12.37 6.94
CA GLU A 41 9.97 -11.80 7.38
C GLU A 41 9.41 -10.77 6.39
N ARG A 42 10.26 -9.91 5.83
CA ARG A 42 9.85 -8.93 4.83
C ARG A 42 9.44 -9.61 3.53
N TRP A 43 10.10 -10.71 3.15
CA TRP A 43 9.66 -11.52 2.01
C TRP A 43 8.28 -12.13 2.24
N LYS A 44 8.02 -12.71 3.43
CA LYS A 44 6.69 -13.22 3.79
C LYS A 44 5.63 -12.12 3.74
N ALA A 45 5.98 -10.91 4.16
CA ALA A 45 5.10 -9.75 4.00
C ALA A 45 4.77 -9.56 2.52
N VAL A 46 5.76 -9.37 1.62
CA VAL A 46 5.56 -9.20 0.17
C VAL A 46 4.63 -10.27 -0.42
N VAL A 47 4.86 -11.55 -0.10
CA VAL A 47 4.01 -12.66 -0.54
C VAL A 47 2.57 -12.52 -0.04
N ARG A 48 2.35 -12.07 1.20
CA ARG A 48 1.01 -11.78 1.73
C ARG A 48 0.33 -10.65 0.95
N GLY A 49 1.05 -9.59 0.59
CA GLY A 49 0.52 -8.51 -0.25
C GLY A 49 0.08 -9.00 -1.63
N LEU A 50 0.87 -9.87 -2.27
CA LEU A 50 0.51 -10.47 -3.55
C LEU A 50 -0.72 -11.39 -3.45
N LYS A 51 -0.83 -12.18 -2.36
CA LYS A 51 -2.03 -12.99 -2.09
C LYS A 51 -3.27 -12.14 -1.89
N TYR A 52 -3.14 -11.00 -1.22
CA TYR A 52 -4.23 -10.05 -1.06
C TYR A 52 -4.69 -9.50 -2.41
N LEU A 53 -3.76 -9.04 -3.26
CA LEU A 53 -4.08 -8.55 -4.60
C LEU A 53 -4.79 -9.61 -5.45
N SER A 54 -4.32 -10.86 -5.42
CA SER A 54 -4.95 -11.96 -6.15
C SER A 54 -6.32 -12.35 -5.57
N GLY A 55 -6.50 -12.30 -4.26
CA GLY A 55 -7.77 -12.64 -3.62
C GLY A 55 -8.84 -11.55 -3.74
N THR A 56 -8.45 -10.33 -4.11
CA THR A 56 -9.36 -9.20 -4.25
C THR A 56 -9.32 -8.58 -5.64
N GLU A 57 -9.03 -9.37 -6.68
CA GLU A 57 -8.95 -8.91 -8.06
C GLU A 57 -10.27 -8.30 -8.54
N GLU A 58 -11.40 -8.87 -8.10
CA GLU A 58 -12.75 -8.43 -8.46
C GLU A 58 -13.29 -7.29 -7.58
N TYR A 59 -12.50 -6.81 -6.62
CA TYR A 59 -12.94 -5.78 -5.66
C TYR A 59 -12.42 -4.41 -6.08
N GLY A 60 -13.25 -3.39 -5.88
CA GLY A 60 -12.90 -1.98 -6.07
C GLY A 60 -13.09 -1.17 -4.78
N LEU A 61 -12.44 -0.01 -4.72
CA LEU A 61 -12.68 0.97 -3.68
C LEU A 61 -13.83 1.89 -4.10
N LEU A 62 -14.87 1.91 -3.29
CA LEU A 62 -15.94 2.90 -3.42
C LEU A 62 -15.59 4.12 -2.57
N LEU A 63 -15.23 5.22 -3.23
CA LEU A 63 -15.01 6.51 -2.58
C LEU A 63 -16.27 7.37 -2.76
N GLY A 64 -16.77 7.95 -1.67
CA GLY A 64 -17.94 8.83 -1.70
C GLY A 64 -19.30 8.12 -1.59
N GLY A 65 -19.46 7.26 -0.58
CA GLY A 65 -20.70 6.51 -0.32
C GLY A 65 -21.95 7.31 0.10
N SER A 66 -21.95 8.64 -0.07
CA SER A 66 -23.16 9.47 0.11
C SER A 66 -23.87 9.60 -1.24
N ALA A 67 -25.20 9.47 -1.24
CA ALA A 67 -26.04 9.55 -2.45
C ALA A 67 -25.83 10.83 -3.28
N ASP A 68 -25.29 11.88 -2.66
CA ASP A 68 -25.04 13.19 -3.30
C ASP A 68 -23.68 13.30 -4.00
N ILE A 69 -22.79 12.31 -3.86
CA ILE A 69 -21.46 12.33 -4.49
C ILE A 69 -21.52 11.69 -5.87
N THR A 70 -21.34 12.51 -6.89
CA THR A 70 -21.25 12.15 -8.30
C THR A 70 -19.80 12.33 -8.78
N THR A 71 -19.40 11.66 -9.86
CA THR A 71 -18.06 11.86 -10.47
C THR A 71 -17.73 13.33 -10.81
N LYS A 72 -18.75 14.18 -10.99
CA LYS A 72 -18.59 15.61 -11.28
C LYS A 72 -18.30 16.49 -10.06
N ASN A 73 -18.77 16.13 -8.87
CA ASN A 73 -18.55 16.90 -7.63
C ASN A 73 -17.60 16.19 -6.65
N LEU A 74 -17.09 15.01 -7.01
CA LEU A 74 -16.15 14.24 -6.19
C LEU A 74 -14.92 15.05 -5.79
N ALA A 75 -14.37 15.85 -6.71
CA ALA A 75 -13.20 16.69 -6.43
C ALA A 75 -13.47 17.75 -5.34
N ASP A 76 -14.66 18.37 -5.36
CA ASP A 76 -15.05 19.40 -4.41
C ASP A 76 -15.44 18.84 -3.03
N GLN A 77 -15.80 17.55 -2.99
CA GLN A 77 -16.26 16.83 -1.80
C GLN A 77 -15.15 15.97 -1.16
N LEU A 78 -14.00 15.82 -1.81
CA LEU A 78 -12.89 15.01 -1.30
C LEU A 78 -12.15 15.77 -0.19
N ILE A 79 -12.40 15.40 1.07
CA ILE A 79 -11.66 15.90 2.22
C ILE A 79 -10.66 14.84 2.68
N ALA A 80 -9.39 15.21 2.72
CA ALA A 80 -8.32 14.36 3.25
C ALA A 80 -7.72 14.98 4.52
N TYR A 81 -7.44 14.13 5.51
CA TYR A 81 -6.74 14.51 6.73
C TYR A 81 -5.38 13.81 6.77
N SER A 82 -4.37 14.50 7.30
CA SER A 82 -3.05 13.91 7.56
C SER A 82 -2.67 14.21 9.00
N ASP A 83 -2.42 13.16 9.78
CA ASP A 83 -1.90 13.26 11.15
C ASP A 83 -0.47 12.70 11.20
N SER A 84 0.37 13.29 12.04
CA SER A 84 1.74 12.82 12.24
C SER A 84 1.92 12.33 13.67
N ASP A 85 2.25 11.06 13.81
CA ASP A 85 2.37 10.39 15.10
C ASP A 85 3.84 10.20 15.50
N TYR A 86 4.35 11.07 16.37
CA TYR A 86 5.73 10.92 16.84
C TYR A 86 5.93 9.56 17.52
N ALA A 87 7.03 8.89 17.18
CA ALA A 87 7.44 7.59 17.71
C ALA A 87 6.52 6.37 17.43
N ASN A 88 5.59 6.46 16.48
CA ASN A 88 4.71 5.34 16.15
C ASN A 88 5.39 4.18 15.40
N CYS A 89 6.51 4.41 14.71
CA CYS A 89 7.26 3.32 14.11
C CYS A 89 8.01 2.52 15.19
N PRO A 90 7.70 1.24 15.45
CA PRO A 90 8.42 0.45 16.45
C PRO A 90 9.90 0.23 16.07
N ASP A 91 10.19 0.18 14.77
CA ASP A 91 11.53 -0.07 14.23
C ASP A 91 12.45 1.16 14.38
N THR A 92 11.95 2.36 14.12
CA THR A 92 12.77 3.59 14.03
C THR A 92 12.43 4.65 15.07
N ARG A 93 11.33 4.49 15.82
CA ARG A 93 10.77 5.49 16.76
C ARG A 93 10.58 6.87 16.13
N ARG A 94 10.28 6.92 14.84
CA ARG A 94 9.94 8.13 14.08
C ARG A 94 8.51 8.05 13.57
N SER A 95 7.97 9.20 13.17
CA SER A 95 6.66 9.31 12.52
C SER A 95 6.62 8.53 11.21
N THR A 96 5.43 8.03 10.86
CA THR A 96 5.26 7.02 9.82
C THR A 96 4.61 7.44 8.53
#